data_AF-A0AAN5D9X0-F1
#
_entry.id   AF-A0AAN5D9X0-F1
#
_cell.length_a   1.000
_cell.length_b   1.000
_cell.length_c   1.000
_cell.angle_alpha   90.00
_cell.angle_beta   90.00
_cell.angle_gamma   90.00
#
_symmetry.space_group_name_H-M   'P 1'
#
loop_
_entity.id
_entity.type
_entity.pdbx_description
1 polymer ?
#
loop_
_entity_poly.entity_id
_entity_poly.type
_entity_poly.pdbx_seq_one_letter_code
_entity_poly.pdbx_strand_id
1 'polypeptide(L)'
;FCHFSSPLFTHSNLMISEISISSHFTSIPSFIIHLLLLDLCETVLSFRMDLNGLPFELIQEIDSFLPFEDSLNLQSALPRCLSLLSFYDSIQVCDDPNECFIIDSKGRKERRPFLERNFSLVARSLVNLKEVTLMVKEANPYALPSTSLSSFTPFKETSLYCGGGLMGRLVSELEDSFPLLSSITIHIDVSFDSIKGHLLYCPTEDLYFALRSLTWSNCKVLIQISFGSMEFSESDALARNFLMRGMKETMEKIELSHPHANVEFVIDPFQGYTDMTIELPNLEYSFAFFYYNPSICDAVDKKEEMMESEGECDDSSSTYPLHLLPPPIHS
;
A
#
# COMPACT_ATOMS: atom_id res chain seq x y z
N PHE A 1 -38.68 -3.88 12.59
CA PHE A 1 -38.91 -5.02 13.51
C PHE A 1 -37.59 -5.75 13.68
N CYS A 2 -37.30 -6.18 14.91
CA CYS A 2 -36.02 -6.67 15.45
C CYS A 2 -35.07 -5.58 15.98
N HIS A 3 -35.29 -5.27 17.26
CA HIS A 3 -34.32 -4.70 18.19
C HIS A 3 -33.14 -5.67 18.37
N PHE A 4 -31.92 -5.15 18.33
CA PHE A 4 -30.82 -5.66 19.14
C PHE A 4 -30.12 -4.49 19.81
N SER A 5 -30.49 -4.28 21.06
CA SER A 5 -29.75 -3.50 22.05
C SER A 5 -28.90 -4.48 22.86
N SER A 6 -27.57 -4.31 22.86
CA SER A 6 -26.71 -4.34 24.05
C SER A 6 -25.21 -4.47 23.73
N PRO A 7 -24.33 -4.07 24.68
CA PRO A 7 -23.05 -3.43 24.44
C PRO A 7 -21.85 -4.36 24.66
N LEU A 8 -20.77 -4.16 23.93
CA LEU A 8 -19.45 -4.73 24.26
C LEU A 8 -18.34 -3.73 23.90
N PHE A 9 -18.12 -2.76 24.78
CA PHE A 9 -16.78 -2.23 25.00
C PHE A 9 -16.07 -3.24 25.91
N THR A 10 -15.27 -4.12 25.32
CA THR A 10 -14.31 -4.93 26.09
C THR A 10 -13.04 -4.12 26.26
N HIS A 11 -12.72 -3.84 27.51
CA HIS A 11 -11.46 -3.31 28.01
C HIS A 11 -10.24 -3.87 27.26
N SER A 12 -9.54 -3.01 26.55
CA SER A 12 -8.14 -3.22 26.22
C SER A 12 -7.33 -3.06 27.52
N ASN A 13 -6.61 -4.14 27.87
CA ASN A 13 -5.61 -4.14 28.92
C ASN A 13 -4.52 -3.10 28.58
N LEU A 14 -4.53 -1.96 29.26
CA LEU A 14 -3.38 -1.09 29.39
C LEU A 14 -2.35 -1.80 30.27
N MET A 15 -1.37 -2.45 29.63
CA MET A 15 -0.09 -2.79 30.26
C MET A 15 0.56 -1.48 30.70
N ILE A 16 0.47 -1.19 32.00
CA ILE A 16 1.23 -0.12 32.64
C ILE A 16 2.69 -0.58 32.64
N SER A 17 3.49 0.02 31.77
CA SER A 17 4.94 -0.09 31.84
C SER A 17 5.44 0.54 33.14
N GLU A 18 6.30 -0.18 33.83
CA GLU A 18 6.89 0.19 35.11
C GLU A 18 7.65 1.53 35.00
N ILE A 19 7.13 2.57 35.66
CA ILE A 19 7.89 3.79 35.93
C ILE A 19 8.80 3.51 37.13
N SER A 20 10.08 3.24 36.87
CA SER A 20 11.11 3.15 37.90
C SER A 20 11.43 4.54 38.46
N ILE A 21 10.76 4.96 39.53
CA ILE A 21 11.16 6.15 40.29
C ILE A 21 12.26 5.74 41.27
N SER A 22 13.48 6.23 41.00
CA SER A 22 14.62 6.04 41.90
C SER A 22 14.36 6.68 43.25
N SER A 23 14.65 5.93 44.30
CA SER A 23 14.49 6.24 45.71
C SER A 23 15.25 7.50 46.15
N HIS A 24 14.54 8.57 46.49
CA HIS A 24 15.00 9.56 47.49
C HIS A 24 13.84 10.44 47.98
N PHE A 25 12.83 9.90 48.64
CA PHE A 25 12.04 10.65 49.63
C PHE A 25 11.46 9.70 50.67
N THR A 26 11.76 9.99 51.93
CA THR A 26 11.30 9.28 53.12
C THR A 26 9.82 9.57 53.41
N SER A 27 9.07 8.48 53.63
CA SER A 27 7.80 8.37 54.36
C SER A 27 6.63 9.27 53.93
N ILE A 28 5.94 8.88 52.86
CA ILE A 28 4.49 9.07 52.75
C ILE A 28 3.85 7.68 52.90
N PRO A 29 2.87 7.46 53.78
CA PRO A 29 2.20 6.17 53.92
C PRO A 29 1.57 5.78 52.58
N SER A 30 1.80 4.54 52.09
CA SER A 30 1.30 4.08 50.78
C SER A 30 -0.22 4.20 50.62
N PHE A 31 -0.95 4.28 51.73
CA PHE A 31 -2.39 4.50 51.76
C PHE A 31 -2.82 5.89 51.25
N ILE A 32 -2.01 6.94 51.44
CA ILE A 32 -2.31 8.30 50.95
C ILE A 32 -2.07 8.41 49.44
N ILE A 33 -1.05 7.73 48.92
CA ILE A 33 -0.79 7.65 47.47
C ILE A 33 -1.90 6.85 46.78
N HIS A 34 -2.35 5.75 47.38
CA HIS A 34 -3.50 4.99 46.88
C HIS A 34 -4.80 5.79 46.92
N LEU A 35 -5.05 6.58 47.98
CA LEU A 35 -6.23 7.44 48.04
C LEU A 35 -6.18 8.57 47.00
N LEU A 36 -5.03 9.23 46.79
CA LEU A 36 -4.90 10.27 45.78
C LEU A 36 -5.01 9.73 44.34
N LEU A 37 -4.50 8.51 44.07
CA LEU A 37 -4.66 7.84 42.78
C LEU A 37 -6.08 7.33 42.55
N LEU A 38 -6.78 6.88 43.59
CA LEU A 38 -8.19 6.50 43.50
C LEU A 38 -9.10 7.73 43.28
N ASP A 39 -8.81 8.86 43.94
CA ASP A 39 -9.57 10.11 43.80
C ASP A 39 -9.34 10.76 42.42
N LEU A 40 -8.13 10.67 41.86
CA LEU A 40 -7.83 11.04 40.46
C LEU A 40 -8.47 10.07 39.45
N CYS A 41 -8.50 8.76 39.74
CA CYS A 41 -9.19 7.80 38.89
C CYS A 41 -10.71 8.03 38.87
N GLU A 42 -11.35 8.33 40.01
CA GLU A 42 -12.80 8.60 40.06
C GLU A 42 -13.18 9.95 39.45
N THR A 43 -12.34 10.99 39.59
CA THR A 43 -12.62 12.29 38.95
C THR A 43 -12.38 12.29 37.44
N VAL A 44 -11.47 11.46 36.92
CA VAL A 44 -11.25 11.30 35.47
C VAL A 44 -12.28 10.37 34.81
N LEU A 45 -12.94 9.49 35.57
CA LEU A 45 -13.94 8.54 35.06
C LEU A 45 -15.35 9.14 34.80
N SER A 46 -15.59 10.42 35.08
CA SER A 46 -16.91 11.04 34.90
C SER A 46 -16.93 12.35 34.11
N PHE A 47 -15.91 12.64 33.30
CA PHE A 47 -16.05 13.70 32.29
C PHE A 47 -16.78 13.13 31.06
N ARG A 48 -18.10 12.90 31.19
CA ARG A 48 -18.97 12.67 30.03
C ARG A 48 -19.18 14.02 29.34
N MET A 49 -18.33 14.30 28.36
CA MET A 49 -18.53 15.43 27.47
C MET A 49 -19.83 15.21 26.68
N ASP A 50 -20.83 16.06 26.89
CA ASP A 50 -22.03 16.06 26.04
C ASP A 50 -21.66 16.68 24.69
N LEU A 51 -21.36 15.81 23.72
CA LEU A 51 -21.03 16.21 22.35
C LEU A 51 -22.16 17.03 21.69
N ASN A 52 -23.43 16.89 22.14
CA ASN A 52 -24.53 17.68 21.60
C ASN A 52 -24.49 19.16 22.01
N GLY A 53 -23.80 19.47 23.11
CA GLY A 53 -23.62 20.83 23.61
C GLY A 53 -22.46 21.58 22.94
N LEU A 54 -21.64 20.90 22.13
CA LEU A 54 -20.51 21.54 21.45
C LEU A 54 -20.95 22.35 20.22
N PRO A 55 -20.28 23.49 19.95
CA PRO A 55 -20.34 24.17 18.67
C PRO A 55 -19.98 23.23 17.51
N PHE A 56 -20.56 23.46 16.33
CA PHE A 56 -20.36 22.58 15.18
C PHE A 56 -18.90 22.59 14.71
N GLU A 57 -18.21 23.70 14.88
CA GLU A 57 -16.81 23.89 14.53
C GLU A 57 -15.91 22.95 15.33
N LEU A 58 -16.18 22.78 16.63
CA LEU A 58 -15.42 21.86 17.47
C LEU A 58 -15.71 20.40 17.12
N ILE A 59 -16.95 20.08 16.73
CA ILE A 59 -17.31 18.73 16.28
C ILE A 59 -16.58 18.40 14.97
N GLN A 60 -16.52 19.36 14.03
CA GLN A 60 -15.76 19.20 12.79
C GLN A 60 -14.25 19.07 13.04
N GLU A 61 -13.73 19.82 14.00
CA GLU A 61 -12.33 19.72 14.40
C GLU A 61 -12.04 18.34 14.97
N ILE A 62 -12.89 17.82 15.87
CA ILE A 62 -12.79 16.46 16.40
C ILE A 62 -12.82 15.43 15.26
N ASP A 63 -13.80 15.53 14.34
CA ASP A 63 -13.91 14.64 13.18
C ASP A 63 -12.64 14.64 12.32
N SER A 64 -11.94 15.77 12.24
CA SER A 64 -10.72 15.92 11.45
C SER A 64 -9.53 15.09 11.94
N PHE A 65 -9.53 14.71 13.22
CA PHE A 65 -8.50 13.86 13.82
C PHE A 65 -8.89 12.39 13.89
N LEU A 66 -10.12 12.03 13.50
CA LEU A 66 -10.58 10.65 13.57
C LEU A 66 -10.19 9.85 12.32
N PRO A 67 -9.85 8.56 12.48
CA PRO A 67 -9.86 7.59 11.40
C PRO A 67 -11.22 7.56 10.68
N PHE A 68 -11.24 7.06 9.45
CA PHE A 68 -12.47 6.97 8.65
C PHE A 68 -13.60 6.24 9.37
N GLU A 69 -13.32 5.09 10.00
CA GLU A 69 -14.31 4.28 10.70
C GLU A 69 -14.93 5.03 11.88
N ASP A 70 -14.10 5.73 12.65
CA ASP A 70 -14.54 6.49 13.82
C ASP A 70 -15.30 7.76 13.41
N SER A 71 -14.91 8.39 12.30
CA SER A 71 -15.64 9.49 11.68
C SER A 71 -17.05 9.07 11.26
N LEU A 72 -17.20 7.90 10.63
CA LEU A 72 -18.53 7.35 10.29
C LEU A 72 -19.37 7.06 11.55
N ASN A 73 -18.76 6.49 12.58
CA ASN A 73 -19.43 6.23 13.85
C ASN A 73 -19.88 7.53 14.51
N LEU A 74 -19.03 8.57 14.51
CA LEU A 74 -19.36 9.89 15.03
C LEU A 74 -20.51 10.54 14.27
N GLN A 75 -20.49 10.51 12.93
CA GLN A 75 -21.56 11.05 12.09
C GLN A 75 -22.89 10.33 12.31
N SER A 76 -22.84 9.01 12.51
CA SER A 76 -24.01 8.19 12.82
C SER A 76 -24.60 8.51 14.21
N ALA A 77 -23.73 8.75 15.20
CA ALA A 77 -24.13 9.12 16.55
C ALA A 77 -24.59 10.58 16.66
N LEU A 78 -24.07 11.46 15.80
CA LEU A 78 -24.29 12.90 15.85
C LEU A 78 -24.68 13.45 14.46
N PRO A 79 -25.97 13.40 14.07
CA PRO A 79 -26.42 13.76 12.71
C PRO A 79 -26.13 15.20 12.27
N ARG A 80 -25.78 16.10 13.21
CA ARG A 80 -25.34 17.47 12.91
C ARG A 80 -23.88 17.56 12.46
N CYS A 81 -23.10 16.49 12.59
CA CYS A 81 -21.73 16.41 12.12
C CYS A 81 -21.73 16.29 10.59
N LEU A 82 -21.33 17.37 9.91
CA LEU A 82 -21.18 17.36 8.46
C LEU A 82 -19.95 16.54 8.08
N SER A 83 -20.11 15.64 7.11
CA SER A 83 -18.98 14.88 6.57
C SER A 83 -17.94 15.80 5.95
N LEU A 84 -16.71 15.68 6.41
CA LEU A 84 -15.55 16.37 5.84
C LEU A 84 -14.94 15.60 4.66
N LEU A 85 -15.53 14.47 4.26
CA LEU A 85 -15.00 13.60 3.20
C LEU A 85 -14.99 14.29 1.82
N SER A 86 -15.78 15.35 1.62
CA SER A 86 -15.78 16.12 0.37
C SER A 86 -14.46 16.84 0.09
N PHE A 87 -13.57 16.99 1.08
CA PHE A 87 -12.25 17.60 0.87
C PHE A 87 -11.26 16.63 0.23
N TYR A 88 -11.45 15.34 0.42
CA TYR A 88 -10.52 14.29 0.01
C TYR A 88 -10.86 13.81 -1.41
N ASP A 89 -9.82 13.57 -2.20
CA ASP A 89 -9.94 13.20 -3.62
C ASP A 89 -9.00 12.06 -4.04
N SER A 90 -8.20 11.54 -3.12
CA SER A 90 -7.28 10.42 -3.38
C SER A 90 -7.36 9.37 -2.26
N ILE A 91 -7.18 8.10 -2.64
CA ILE A 91 -7.08 6.96 -1.72
C ILE A 91 -5.74 6.25 -1.95
N GLN A 92 -5.04 5.96 -0.87
CA GLN A 92 -3.92 5.03 -0.85
C GLN A 92 -4.31 3.78 -0.07
N VAL A 93 -4.16 2.61 -0.68
CA VAL A 93 -4.33 1.30 -0.07
C VAL A 93 -2.97 0.62 -0.03
N CYS A 94 -2.57 0.17 1.16
CA CYS A 94 -1.36 -0.63 1.36
C CYS A 94 -1.71 -1.97 2.01
N ASP A 95 -0.82 -2.95 1.87
CA ASP A 95 -0.88 -4.20 2.63
C ASP A 95 -0.46 -4.05 4.10
N ASP A 96 0.29 -2.99 4.44
CA ASP A 96 0.44 -2.52 5.82
C ASP A 96 -0.83 -1.75 6.26
N PRO A 97 -1.56 -2.20 7.30
CA PRO A 97 -2.75 -1.52 7.77
C PRO A 97 -2.52 -0.09 8.28
N ASN A 98 -1.27 0.27 8.62
CA ASN A 98 -0.92 1.62 9.05
C ASN A 98 -0.66 2.58 7.88
N GLU A 99 -0.58 2.06 6.65
CA GLU A 99 -0.27 2.84 5.43
C GLU A 99 -1.49 3.06 4.52
N CYS A 100 -2.70 2.75 5.00
CA CYS A 100 -3.95 3.01 4.28
C CYS A 100 -4.51 4.39 4.63
N PHE A 101 -4.63 5.29 3.64
CA PHE A 101 -5.06 6.68 3.86
C PHE A 101 -6.04 7.22 2.82
N ILE A 102 -6.93 8.12 3.26
CA ILE A 102 -7.59 9.09 2.37
C ILE A 102 -6.82 10.40 2.39
N ILE A 103 -6.64 11.01 1.22
CA ILE A 103 -5.73 12.12 0.99
C ILE A 103 -6.49 13.27 0.29
N ASP A 104 -6.26 14.50 0.75
CA ASP A 104 -6.59 15.72 0.00
C ASP A 104 -5.34 16.10 -0.80
N SER A 105 -5.36 15.89 -2.11
CA SER A 105 -4.24 16.19 -3.00
C SER A 105 -3.79 17.65 -2.94
N LYS A 106 -4.66 18.55 -2.45
CA LYS A 106 -4.36 19.98 -2.26
C LYS A 106 -3.73 20.31 -0.92
N GLY A 107 -3.57 19.33 -0.03
CA GLY A 107 -2.92 19.49 1.28
C GLY A 107 -3.67 20.42 2.24
N ARG A 108 -4.99 20.60 2.10
CA ARG A 108 -5.78 21.47 3.00
C ARG A 108 -6.22 20.73 4.26
N LYS A 109 -6.20 19.40 4.23
CA LYS A 109 -6.56 18.51 5.33
C LYS A 109 -5.50 17.43 5.49
N GLU A 110 -5.22 17.08 6.74
CA GLU A 110 -4.39 15.93 7.09
C GLU A 110 -4.98 14.65 6.52
N ARG A 111 -4.09 13.74 6.12
CA ARG A 111 -4.46 12.39 5.67
C ARG A 111 -5.18 11.66 6.79
N ARG A 112 -6.23 10.90 6.48
CA ARG A 112 -6.95 10.11 7.49
C ARG A 112 -6.73 8.62 7.26
N PRO A 113 -6.38 7.86 8.31
CA PRO A 113 -6.23 6.42 8.19
C PRO A 113 -7.59 5.73 8.02
N PHE A 114 -7.59 4.59 7.34
CA PHE A 114 -8.74 3.68 7.26
C PHE A 114 -8.26 2.23 7.20
N LEU A 115 -9.16 1.28 7.45
CA LEU A 115 -8.84 -0.15 7.35
C LEU A 115 -9.02 -0.67 5.92
N GLU A 116 -8.05 -1.41 5.38
CA GLU A 116 -8.08 -1.97 4.01
C GLU A 116 -9.42 -2.64 3.66
N ARG A 117 -9.98 -3.46 4.56
CA ARG A 117 -11.27 -4.15 4.37
C ARG A 117 -12.47 -3.22 4.10
N ASN A 118 -12.33 -1.94 4.42
CA ASN A 118 -13.35 -0.92 4.20
C ASN A 118 -13.11 -0.12 2.92
N PHE A 119 -12.11 -0.46 2.10
CA PHE A 119 -11.76 0.27 0.88
C PHE A 119 -12.97 0.54 -0.02
N SER A 120 -13.82 -0.45 -0.28
CA SER A 120 -15.03 -0.25 -1.10
C SER A 120 -16.00 0.77 -0.46
N LEU A 121 -16.16 0.76 0.86
CA LEU A 121 -16.99 1.74 1.56
C LEU A 121 -16.38 3.15 1.49
N VAL A 122 -15.06 3.26 1.66
CA VAL A 122 -14.30 4.51 1.55
C VAL A 122 -14.47 5.09 0.14
N ALA A 123 -14.21 4.29 -0.89
CA ALA A 123 -14.31 4.69 -2.30
C ALA A 123 -15.71 5.22 -2.66
N ARG A 124 -16.78 4.61 -2.14
CA ARG A 124 -18.15 5.09 -2.33
C ARG A 124 -18.48 6.37 -1.52
N SER A 125 -17.77 6.61 -0.43
CA SER A 125 -18.02 7.76 0.45
C SER A 125 -17.36 9.06 -0.04
N LEU A 126 -16.35 8.95 -0.90
CA LEU A 126 -15.57 10.07 -1.44
C LEU A 126 -16.17 10.59 -2.75
N VAL A 127 -17.07 11.58 -2.64
CA VAL A 127 -17.77 12.16 -3.81
C VAL A 127 -16.86 12.86 -4.83
N ASN A 128 -15.66 13.24 -4.41
CA ASN A 128 -14.66 13.91 -5.24
C ASN A 128 -13.47 13.00 -5.57
N LEU A 129 -13.63 11.68 -5.40
CA LEU A 129 -12.56 10.71 -5.67
C LEU A 129 -12.10 10.81 -7.13
N LYS A 130 -10.77 10.93 -7.30
CA LYS A 130 -10.09 11.07 -8.59
C LYS A 130 -8.93 10.12 -8.74
N GLU A 131 -8.25 9.79 -7.64
CA GLU A 131 -7.00 9.05 -7.68
C GLU A 131 -7.07 7.86 -6.71
N VAL A 132 -6.58 6.71 -7.17
CA VAL A 132 -6.46 5.51 -6.34
C VAL A 132 -5.07 4.94 -6.51
N THR A 133 -4.36 4.78 -5.41
CA THR A 133 -3.04 4.14 -5.38
C THR A 133 -3.13 2.86 -4.57
N LEU A 134 -2.76 1.73 -5.15
CA LEU A 134 -2.65 0.44 -4.48
C LEU A 134 -1.17 0.04 -4.43
N MET A 135 -0.66 -0.22 -3.24
CA MET A 135 0.70 -0.71 -3.02
C MET A 135 0.63 -2.03 -2.25
N VAL A 136 1.27 -3.07 -2.75
CA VAL A 136 1.34 -4.38 -2.10
C VAL A 136 2.79 -4.80 -2.07
N LYS A 137 3.47 -4.67 -0.93
CA LYS A 137 4.92 -4.93 -0.82
C LYS A 137 5.26 -6.42 -0.69
N GLU A 138 4.37 -7.20 -0.07
CA GLU A 138 4.57 -8.63 0.15
C GLU A 138 3.42 -9.47 -0.43
N ALA A 139 3.19 -9.35 -1.74
CA ALA A 139 2.14 -10.13 -2.40
C ALA A 139 2.47 -11.62 -2.38
N ASN A 140 1.47 -12.46 -2.04
CA ASN A 140 1.64 -13.90 -1.97
C ASN A 140 1.64 -14.52 -3.39
N PRO A 141 2.78 -15.05 -3.88
CA PRO A 141 2.87 -15.64 -5.22
C PRO A 141 2.10 -16.96 -5.35
N TYR A 142 1.67 -17.56 -4.23
CA TYR A 142 0.91 -18.81 -4.21
C TYR A 142 -0.56 -18.59 -3.85
N ALA A 143 -1.03 -17.35 -3.86
CA ALA A 143 -2.42 -17.02 -3.64
C ALA A 143 -3.30 -17.82 -4.63
N LEU A 144 -4.16 -18.67 -4.08
CA LEU A 144 -5.08 -19.48 -4.87
C LEU A 144 -6.14 -18.57 -5.51
N PRO A 145 -6.60 -18.89 -6.73
CA PRO A 145 -7.73 -18.21 -7.34
C PRO A 145 -8.93 -18.32 -6.41
N SER A 146 -9.39 -17.20 -5.86
CA SER A 146 -10.60 -17.21 -5.05
C SER A 146 -11.79 -17.42 -5.97
N THR A 147 -12.59 -18.45 -5.69
CA THR A 147 -13.86 -18.67 -6.40
C THR A 147 -14.93 -17.64 -6.02
N SER A 148 -14.65 -16.79 -5.02
CA SER A 148 -15.50 -15.66 -4.62
C SER A 148 -14.69 -14.38 -4.51
N LEU A 149 -15.08 -13.35 -5.24
CA LEU A 149 -14.65 -11.96 -5.02
C LEU A 149 -15.23 -11.49 -3.69
N SER A 150 -14.64 -11.93 -2.57
CA SER A 150 -15.03 -11.48 -1.24
C SER A 150 -14.18 -10.25 -0.90
N SER A 151 -14.82 -9.15 -0.55
CA SER A 151 -14.16 -7.91 -0.11
C SER A 151 -13.40 -8.05 1.23
N PHE A 152 -13.37 -9.26 1.79
CA PHE A 152 -12.69 -9.57 3.06
C PHE A 152 -11.31 -10.20 2.85
N THR A 153 -11.00 -10.65 1.63
CA THR A 153 -9.67 -11.19 1.31
C THR A 153 -8.70 -10.02 1.14
N PRO A 154 -7.58 -9.93 1.88
CA PRO A 154 -6.60 -8.86 1.73
C PRO A 154 -5.95 -8.81 0.34
N PHE A 155 -5.44 -7.65 -0.09
CA PHE A 155 -4.86 -7.49 -1.45
C PHE A 155 -3.62 -8.37 -1.62
N LYS A 156 -2.80 -8.46 -0.58
CA LYS A 156 -1.63 -9.37 -0.54
C LYS A 156 -1.98 -10.85 -0.69
N GLU A 157 -3.23 -11.26 -0.40
CA GLU A 157 -3.70 -12.64 -0.53
C GLU A 157 -4.48 -12.89 -1.83
N THR A 158 -4.56 -11.89 -2.70
CA THR A 158 -5.28 -11.99 -3.98
C THR A 158 -4.33 -12.47 -5.08
N SER A 159 -4.77 -13.42 -5.90
CA SER A 159 -3.93 -14.03 -6.95
C SER A 159 -3.62 -13.06 -8.10
N LEU A 160 -2.38 -13.05 -8.55
CA LEU A 160 -1.91 -12.33 -9.75
C LEU A 160 -2.08 -13.15 -11.05
N TYR A 161 -2.47 -14.42 -10.93
CA TYR A 161 -2.40 -15.38 -12.04
C TYR A 161 -3.74 -15.78 -12.63
N CYS A 162 -4.86 -15.30 -12.07
CA CYS A 162 -6.19 -15.64 -12.56
C CYS A 162 -6.92 -14.41 -13.11
N GLY A 163 -7.69 -14.60 -14.17
CA GLY A 163 -8.61 -13.59 -14.69
C GLY A 163 -9.64 -13.20 -13.62
N GLY A 164 -9.64 -11.94 -13.22
CA GLY A 164 -10.48 -11.46 -12.10
C GLY A 164 -9.81 -11.56 -10.73
N GLY A 165 -8.49 -11.78 -10.69
CA GLY A 165 -7.66 -11.78 -9.48
C GLY A 165 -7.53 -10.39 -8.87
N LEU A 166 -6.30 -9.89 -8.74
CA LEU A 166 -6.06 -8.61 -8.07
C LEU A 166 -6.68 -7.43 -8.84
N MET A 167 -6.53 -7.38 -10.16
CA MET A 167 -7.17 -6.33 -10.98
C MET A 167 -8.69 -6.45 -10.95
N GLY A 168 -9.21 -7.68 -10.99
CA GLY A 168 -10.65 -7.94 -10.88
C GLY A 168 -11.24 -7.45 -9.58
N ARG A 169 -10.57 -7.75 -8.46
CA ARG A 169 -10.98 -7.27 -7.14
C ARG A 169 -10.97 -5.75 -7.06
N LEU A 170 -9.88 -5.10 -7.49
CA LEU A 170 -9.78 -3.64 -7.45
C LEU A 170 -10.93 -2.97 -8.23
N VAL A 171 -11.15 -3.39 -9.48
CA VAL A 171 -12.26 -2.87 -10.29
C VAL A 171 -13.61 -3.15 -9.65
N SER A 172 -13.78 -4.34 -9.04
CA SER A 172 -15.01 -4.70 -8.34
C SER A 172 -15.24 -3.91 -7.05
N GLU A 173 -14.21 -3.45 -6.36
CA GLU A 173 -14.38 -2.69 -5.11
C GLU A 173 -14.61 -1.20 -5.38
N LEU A 174 -14.16 -0.70 -6.53
CA LEU A 174 -14.39 0.67 -7.00
C LEU A 174 -15.80 0.90 -7.55
N GLU A 175 -16.46 -0.11 -8.10
CA GLU A 175 -17.85 -0.07 -8.60
C GLU A 175 -18.21 1.26 -9.30
N ASP A 176 -19.15 2.02 -8.72
CA ASP A 176 -19.69 3.28 -9.22
C ASP A 176 -18.69 4.45 -9.16
N SER A 177 -17.61 4.32 -8.39
CA SER A 177 -16.55 5.33 -8.29
C SER A 177 -15.56 5.24 -9.45
N PHE A 178 -15.43 4.08 -10.11
CA PHE A 178 -14.46 3.88 -11.20
C PHE A 178 -14.56 4.92 -12.34
N PRO A 179 -15.76 5.29 -12.85
CA PRO A 179 -15.88 6.28 -13.92
C PRO A 179 -15.48 7.71 -13.53
N LEU A 180 -15.35 7.99 -12.22
CA LEU A 180 -14.98 9.32 -11.70
C LEU A 180 -13.45 9.51 -11.63
N LEU A 181 -12.69 8.41 -11.73
CA LEU A 181 -11.24 8.42 -11.56
C LEU A 181 -10.53 9.05 -12.76
N SER A 182 -9.56 9.92 -12.46
CA SER A 182 -8.57 10.40 -13.41
C SER A 182 -7.32 9.53 -13.46
N SER A 183 -6.97 8.87 -12.35
CA SER A 183 -5.81 7.98 -12.29
C SER A 183 -5.97 6.79 -11.35
N ILE A 184 -5.35 5.68 -11.73
CA ILE A 184 -5.13 4.49 -10.90
C ILE A 184 -3.65 4.12 -10.99
N THR A 185 -2.99 4.01 -9.85
CA THR A 185 -1.60 3.57 -9.77
C THR A 185 -1.53 2.30 -8.94
N ILE A 186 -0.83 1.27 -9.44
CA ILE A 186 -0.74 -0.03 -8.78
C ILE A 186 0.73 -0.44 -8.75
N HIS A 187 1.25 -0.70 -7.55
CA HIS A 187 2.58 -1.23 -7.30
C HIS A 187 2.46 -2.55 -6.55
N ILE A 188 3.05 -3.61 -7.07
CA ILE A 188 3.00 -4.95 -6.48
C ILE A 188 4.40 -5.52 -6.48
N ASP A 189 4.95 -5.73 -5.30
CA ASP A 189 6.22 -6.38 -5.11
C ASP A 189 5.99 -7.79 -4.55
N VAL A 190 6.71 -8.74 -5.13
CA VAL A 190 6.77 -10.12 -4.68
C VAL A 190 8.22 -10.42 -4.38
N SER A 191 8.53 -10.64 -3.10
CA SER A 191 9.86 -11.04 -2.68
C SER A 191 9.97 -12.55 -2.51
N PHE A 192 11.05 -13.10 -3.05
CA PHE A 192 11.46 -14.48 -2.87
C PHE A 192 12.81 -14.51 -2.17
N ASP A 193 12.97 -15.37 -1.16
CA ASP A 193 14.29 -15.66 -0.60
C ASP A 193 15.17 -16.32 -1.66
N SER A 194 14.61 -17.31 -2.35
CA SER A 194 15.22 -17.97 -3.50
C SER A 194 14.12 -18.47 -4.44
N ILE A 195 14.38 -18.44 -5.74
CA ILE A 195 13.45 -18.96 -6.76
C ILE A 195 13.76 -20.42 -7.14
N LYS A 196 14.68 -21.06 -6.42
CA LYS A 196 15.10 -22.43 -6.67
C LYS A 196 13.94 -23.41 -6.49
N GLY A 197 13.61 -24.13 -7.56
CA GLY A 197 12.52 -25.11 -7.53
C GLY A 197 11.12 -24.49 -7.66
N HIS A 198 11.03 -23.18 -7.83
CA HIS A 198 9.79 -22.48 -8.15
C HIS A 198 9.64 -22.35 -9.68
N LEU A 199 8.40 -22.51 -10.16
CA LEU A 199 8.04 -22.13 -11.52
C LEU A 199 7.42 -20.73 -11.45
N LEU A 200 8.17 -19.73 -11.90
CA LEU A 200 7.69 -18.36 -11.96
C LEU A 200 6.94 -18.16 -13.27
N TYR A 201 5.69 -17.72 -13.17
CA TYR A 201 4.85 -17.43 -14.33
C TYR A 201 4.76 -15.92 -14.53
N CYS A 202 4.65 -15.50 -15.78
CA CYS A 202 4.22 -14.15 -16.11
C CYS A 202 2.71 -14.03 -15.75
N PRO A 203 2.26 -12.99 -15.05
CA PRO A 203 0.85 -12.79 -14.66
C PRO A 203 -0.07 -12.39 -15.83
N THR A 204 -0.16 -13.28 -16.82
CA THR A 204 -0.79 -13.00 -18.12
C THR A 204 -2.30 -12.82 -18.05
N GLU A 205 -3.01 -13.62 -17.25
CA GLU A 205 -4.46 -13.54 -17.19
C GLU A 205 -4.95 -12.22 -16.56
N ASP A 206 -4.27 -11.75 -15.52
CA ASP A 206 -4.62 -10.50 -14.83
C ASP A 206 -4.22 -9.28 -15.69
N LEU A 207 -3.12 -9.37 -16.45
CA LEU A 207 -2.79 -8.42 -17.51
C LEU A 207 -3.88 -8.35 -18.58
N TYR A 208 -4.35 -9.48 -19.11
CA TYR A 208 -5.44 -9.47 -20.11
C TYR A 208 -6.75 -8.93 -19.52
N PHE A 209 -7.01 -9.17 -18.24
CA PHE A 209 -8.13 -8.54 -17.55
C PHE A 209 -7.95 -7.02 -17.48
N ALA A 210 -6.77 -6.53 -17.08
CA ALA A 210 -6.47 -5.09 -17.03
C ALA A 210 -6.64 -4.44 -18.42
N LEU A 211 -6.07 -5.04 -19.46
CA LEU A 211 -6.21 -4.56 -20.85
C LEU A 211 -7.68 -4.49 -21.28
N ARG A 212 -8.50 -5.47 -20.91
CA ARG A 212 -9.92 -5.48 -21.26
C ARG A 212 -10.73 -4.44 -20.49
N SER A 213 -10.47 -4.30 -19.19
CA SER A 213 -11.30 -3.54 -18.26
C SER A 213 -10.90 -2.07 -18.17
N LEU A 214 -9.61 -1.74 -18.37
CA LEU A 214 -9.06 -0.42 -18.05
C LEU A 214 -8.73 0.41 -19.30
N THR A 215 -8.38 -0.21 -20.43
CA THR A 215 -7.94 0.50 -21.66
C THR A 215 -8.99 1.46 -22.24
N TRP A 216 -10.27 1.16 -22.05
CA TRP A 216 -11.38 1.97 -22.58
C TRP A 216 -11.86 3.06 -21.63
N SER A 217 -11.23 3.18 -20.46
CA SER A 217 -11.54 4.22 -19.49
C SER A 217 -10.87 5.55 -19.88
N ASN A 218 -11.39 6.67 -19.38
CA ASN A 218 -10.71 7.97 -19.43
C ASN A 218 -9.69 8.14 -18.28
N CYS A 219 -9.48 7.06 -17.51
CA CYS A 219 -8.59 7.02 -16.37
C CYS A 219 -7.19 6.63 -16.85
N LYS A 220 -6.16 7.34 -16.39
CA LYS A 220 -4.76 6.94 -16.61
C LYS A 220 -4.40 5.83 -15.63
N VAL A 221 -3.99 4.69 -16.14
CA VAL A 221 -3.66 3.54 -15.31
C VAL A 221 -2.18 3.22 -15.43
N LEU A 222 -1.48 3.16 -14.31
CA LEU A 222 -0.11 2.67 -14.20
C LEU A 222 -0.11 1.40 -13.36
N ILE A 223 0.42 0.31 -13.90
CA ILE A 223 0.53 -0.98 -13.23
C ILE A 223 2.00 -1.38 -13.26
N GLN A 224 2.60 -1.56 -12.09
CA GLN A 224 3.97 -2.02 -11.92
C GLN A 224 3.96 -3.26 -11.03
N ILE A 225 4.41 -4.37 -11.59
CA ILE A 225 4.57 -5.64 -10.86
C ILE A 225 6.05 -6.00 -10.88
N SER A 226 6.62 -6.27 -9.71
CA SER A 226 8.04 -6.57 -9.57
C SER A 226 8.24 -7.86 -8.78
N PHE A 227 9.02 -8.79 -9.33
CA PHE A 227 9.43 -10.01 -8.66
C PHE A 227 10.91 -9.91 -8.30
N GLY A 228 11.20 -9.81 -7.01
CA GLY A 228 12.56 -9.73 -6.47
C GLY A 228 13.00 -11.07 -5.87
N SER A 229 14.21 -11.52 -6.19
CA SER A 229 14.84 -12.67 -5.53
C SER A 229 16.07 -12.22 -4.73
N MET A 230 16.16 -12.56 -3.46
CA MET A 230 17.28 -12.15 -2.60
C MET A 230 18.60 -12.83 -3.00
N GLU A 231 18.53 -14.08 -3.45
CA GLU A 231 19.70 -14.85 -3.86
C GLU A 231 19.72 -15.11 -5.37
N PHE A 232 20.89 -14.89 -5.99
CA PHE A 232 21.19 -15.39 -7.32
C PHE A 232 21.77 -16.81 -7.25
N SER A 233 21.19 -17.74 -8.01
CA SER A 233 21.77 -19.08 -8.19
C SER A 233 21.76 -19.52 -9.66
N GLU A 234 22.83 -20.18 -10.10
CA GLU A 234 22.88 -20.81 -11.42
C GLU A 234 21.80 -21.89 -11.60
N SER A 235 21.34 -22.50 -10.51
CA SER A 235 20.23 -23.47 -10.54
C SER A 235 18.91 -22.86 -10.98
N ASP A 236 18.80 -21.53 -10.95
CA ASP A 236 17.56 -20.81 -11.25
C ASP A 236 17.35 -20.61 -12.75
N ALA A 237 18.33 -21.00 -13.57
CA ALA A 237 18.27 -20.86 -15.02
C ALA A 237 16.96 -21.40 -15.60
N LEU A 238 16.44 -22.52 -15.09
CA LEU A 238 15.16 -23.07 -15.54
C LEU A 238 13.98 -22.14 -15.20
N ALA A 239 13.86 -21.68 -13.96
CA ALA A 239 12.80 -20.79 -13.51
C ALA A 239 12.83 -19.45 -14.26
N ARG A 240 14.03 -18.84 -14.35
CA ARG A 240 14.25 -17.58 -15.06
C ARG A 240 13.94 -17.69 -16.54
N ASN A 241 14.45 -18.73 -17.22
CA ASN A 241 14.19 -18.93 -18.65
C ASN A 241 12.72 -19.21 -18.93
N PHE A 242 12.02 -19.89 -18.01
CA PHE A 242 10.59 -20.12 -18.12
C PHE A 242 9.81 -18.81 -17.99
N LEU A 243 10.14 -17.97 -17.00
CA LEU A 243 9.54 -16.64 -16.84
C LEU A 243 9.76 -15.74 -18.06
N MET A 244 11.01 -15.58 -18.50
CA MET A 244 11.37 -14.77 -19.67
C MET A 244 10.68 -15.25 -20.94
N ARG A 245 10.52 -16.57 -21.11
CA ARG A 245 9.73 -17.12 -22.23
C ARG A 245 8.27 -16.69 -22.12
N GLY A 246 7.67 -16.79 -20.93
CA GLY A 246 6.31 -16.33 -20.69
C GLY A 246 6.12 -14.83 -20.99
N MET A 247 7.07 -13.99 -20.57
CA MET A 247 7.06 -12.54 -20.88
C MET A 247 7.09 -12.31 -22.40
N LYS A 248 8.02 -12.96 -23.11
CA LYS A 248 8.15 -12.84 -24.57
C LYS A 248 6.89 -13.31 -25.31
N GLU A 249 6.36 -14.48 -24.96
CA GLU A 249 5.12 -15.00 -25.56
C GLU A 249 3.91 -14.08 -25.30
N THR A 250 3.89 -13.41 -24.14
CA THR A 250 2.84 -12.46 -23.79
C THR A 250 2.92 -11.20 -24.65
N MET A 251 4.13 -10.66 -24.83
CA MET A 251 4.36 -9.51 -25.69
C MET A 251 3.99 -9.80 -27.14
N GLU A 252 4.42 -10.93 -27.70
CA GLU A 252 4.09 -11.33 -29.07
C GLU A 252 2.55 -11.40 -29.27
N LYS A 253 1.81 -11.91 -28.28
CA LYS A 253 0.33 -11.92 -28.31
C LYS A 253 -0.27 -10.51 -28.23
N ILE A 254 0.33 -9.60 -27.47
CA ILE A 254 -0.14 -8.23 -27.32
C ILE A 254 0.09 -7.45 -28.60
N GLU A 255 1.27 -7.54 -29.21
CA GLU A 255 1.55 -6.92 -30.52
C GLU A 255 0.53 -7.35 -31.59
N LEU A 256 0.13 -8.63 -31.58
CA LEU A 256 -0.86 -9.17 -32.52
C LEU A 256 -2.30 -8.70 -32.23
N SER A 257 -2.67 -8.52 -30.95
CA SER A 257 -4.04 -8.20 -30.54
C SER A 257 -4.30 -6.70 -30.36
N HIS A 258 -3.25 -5.93 -30.06
CA HIS A 258 -3.27 -4.50 -29.80
C HIS A 258 -2.16 -3.84 -30.64
N PRO A 259 -2.34 -3.69 -31.96
CA PRO A 259 -1.31 -3.19 -32.88
C PRO A 259 -0.89 -1.72 -32.64
N HIS A 260 -1.54 -1.03 -31.71
CA HIS A 260 -1.19 0.33 -31.28
C HIS A 260 -0.48 0.37 -29.93
N ALA A 261 -0.29 -0.78 -29.28
CA ALA A 261 0.52 -0.85 -28.07
C ALA A 261 1.99 -0.66 -28.45
N ASN A 262 2.68 0.21 -27.72
CA ASN A 262 4.14 0.23 -27.71
C ASN A 262 4.58 -0.83 -26.69
N VAL A 263 5.45 -1.75 -27.09
CA VAL A 263 5.92 -2.81 -26.20
C VAL A 263 7.43 -2.84 -26.19
N GLU A 264 8.00 -3.03 -25.01
CA GLU A 264 9.44 -3.07 -24.78
C GLU A 264 9.81 -4.30 -23.96
N PHE A 265 10.91 -4.97 -24.35
CA PHE A 265 11.49 -6.08 -23.59
C PHE A 265 12.95 -5.78 -23.31
N VAL A 266 13.29 -5.61 -22.04
CA VAL A 266 14.65 -5.31 -21.60
C VAL A 266 15.23 -6.51 -20.86
N ILE A 267 16.48 -6.83 -21.16
CA ILE A 267 17.27 -7.80 -20.43
C ILE A 267 18.62 -7.15 -20.11
N ASP A 268 18.92 -6.98 -18.84
CA ASP A 268 20.27 -6.67 -18.37
C ASP A 268 20.84 -7.93 -17.69
N PRO A 269 21.65 -8.73 -18.42
CA PRO A 269 22.22 -9.95 -17.89
C PRO A 269 23.25 -9.72 -16.79
N PHE A 270 23.87 -8.52 -16.72
CA PHE A 270 24.88 -8.20 -15.71
C PHE A 270 24.23 -7.88 -14.36
N GLN A 271 23.03 -7.31 -14.39
CA GLN A 271 22.26 -7.00 -13.19
C GLN A 271 21.27 -8.11 -12.82
N GLY A 272 21.14 -9.14 -13.66
CA GLY A 272 20.13 -10.18 -13.48
C GLY A 272 18.71 -9.62 -13.54
N TYR A 273 18.52 -8.56 -14.33
CA TYR A 273 17.28 -7.81 -14.47
C TYR A 273 16.62 -8.14 -15.82
N THR A 274 15.30 -8.31 -15.81
CA THR A 274 14.50 -8.38 -17.03
C THR A 274 13.18 -7.67 -16.80
N ASP A 275 12.70 -6.98 -17.82
CA ASP A 275 11.46 -6.22 -17.75
C ASP A 275 10.70 -6.33 -19.06
N MET A 276 9.38 -6.33 -18.95
CA MET A 276 8.46 -6.11 -20.06
C MET A 276 7.57 -4.92 -19.75
N THR A 277 7.51 -3.98 -20.69
CA THR A 277 6.63 -2.82 -20.60
C THR A 277 5.67 -2.80 -21.78
N ILE A 278 4.39 -2.50 -21.51
CA ILE A 278 3.31 -2.37 -22.48
C ILE A 278 2.64 -1.02 -22.24
N GLU A 279 2.69 -0.17 -23.25
CA GLU A 279 2.13 1.17 -23.22
C GLU A 279 0.98 1.29 -24.23
N LEU A 280 -0.16 1.73 -23.73
CA LEU A 280 -1.34 2.18 -24.45
C LEU A 280 -1.66 3.61 -24.00
N PRO A 281 -2.47 4.39 -24.76
CA PRO A 281 -2.68 5.80 -24.47
C PRO A 281 -3.09 6.15 -23.02
N ASN A 282 -3.82 5.25 -22.36
CA ASN A 282 -4.32 5.43 -20.98
C ASN A 282 -3.88 4.32 -20.02
N LEU A 283 -3.02 3.39 -20.45
CA LEU A 283 -2.59 2.25 -19.65
C LEU A 283 -1.12 1.95 -19.89
N GLU A 284 -0.32 2.00 -18.84
CA GLU A 284 1.05 1.53 -18.80
C GLU A 284 1.12 0.33 -17.85
N TYR A 285 1.65 -0.77 -18.36
CA TYR A 285 1.85 -1.99 -17.60
C TYR A 285 3.31 -2.41 -17.70
N SER A 286 3.98 -2.52 -16.56
CA SER A 286 5.35 -2.99 -16.45
C SER A 286 5.39 -4.22 -15.54
N PHE A 287 6.12 -5.24 -15.99
CA PHE A 287 6.41 -6.42 -15.20
C PHE A 287 7.91 -6.71 -15.24
N ALA A 288 8.55 -6.57 -14.08
CA ALA A 288 9.98 -6.76 -13.91
C ALA A 288 10.30 -7.97 -13.03
N PHE A 289 11.43 -8.61 -13.32
CA PHE A 289 12.08 -9.57 -12.45
C PHE A 289 13.53 -9.18 -12.26
N PHE A 290 14.00 -9.23 -11.02
CA PHE A 290 15.38 -8.89 -10.68
C PHE A 290 15.90 -9.69 -9.49
N TYR A 291 17.21 -9.85 -9.44
CA TYR A 291 17.88 -10.29 -8.21
C TYR A 291 18.28 -9.08 -7.40
N TYR A 292 18.12 -9.17 -6.07
CA TYR A 292 18.61 -8.16 -5.16
C TYR A 292 20.12 -8.01 -5.35
N ASN A 293 20.54 -6.78 -5.61
CA ASN A 293 21.94 -6.44 -5.76
C ASN A 293 22.28 -5.37 -4.71
N PRO A 294 22.94 -5.75 -3.59
CA PRO A 294 23.26 -4.82 -2.52
C PRO A 294 24.04 -3.59 -3.00
N SER A 295 24.87 -3.73 -4.04
CA SER A 295 25.66 -2.61 -4.58
C SER A 295 24.81 -1.55 -5.29
N ILE A 296 23.60 -1.91 -5.74
CA ILE A 296 22.64 -0.99 -6.36
C ILE A 296 21.62 -0.54 -5.32
N CYS A 297 21.06 -1.48 -4.56
CA CYS A 297 19.99 -1.20 -3.59
C CYS A 297 20.49 -0.36 -2.41
N ASP A 298 21.60 -0.75 -1.78
CA ASP A 298 22.12 -0.05 -0.60
C ASP A 298 22.81 1.29 -0.97
N ALA A 299 23.08 1.50 -2.26
CA ALA A 299 23.57 2.78 -2.78
C ALA A 299 22.45 3.82 -2.92
N VAL A 300 21.19 3.39 -2.99
CA VAL A 300 20.01 4.26 -2.96
C VAL A 300 19.69 4.65 -1.52
N ASP A 301 19.69 3.69 -0.59
CA ASP A 301 19.47 3.95 0.84
C ASP A 301 20.49 4.96 1.40
N LYS A 302 21.77 4.80 1.04
CA LYS A 302 22.83 5.75 1.41
C LYS A 302 22.67 7.13 0.77
N LYS A 303 22.02 7.23 -0.39
CA LYS A 303 21.75 8.53 -1.03
C LYS A 303 20.56 9.24 -0.41
N GLU A 304 19.54 8.51 0.04
CA GLU A 304 18.42 9.07 0.79
C GLU A 304 18.87 9.54 2.18
N GLU A 305 19.70 8.75 2.88
CA GLU A 305 20.35 9.18 4.12
C GLU A 305 21.30 10.37 3.91
N MET A 306 22.05 10.40 2.80
CA MET A 306 22.89 11.54 2.46
C MET A 306 22.07 12.79 2.14
N MET A 307 20.96 12.69 1.40
CA MET A 307 20.08 13.84 1.11
C MET A 307 19.32 14.36 2.34
N GLU A 308 19.04 13.52 3.35
CA GLU A 308 18.54 13.99 4.66
C GLU A 308 19.64 14.61 5.53
N SER A 309 20.91 14.28 5.29
CA SER A 309 22.07 14.77 6.07
C SER A 309 22.83 15.94 5.42
N GLU A 310 22.68 16.19 4.11
CA GLU A 310 23.36 17.26 3.36
C GLU A 310 22.67 18.64 3.48
N GLY A 311 22.07 18.89 4.64
CA GLY A 311 21.77 20.23 5.15
C GLY A 311 22.95 20.92 5.84
N GLU A 312 24.15 20.31 5.87
CA GLU A 312 25.37 20.93 6.38
C GLU A 312 26.57 20.71 5.43
N CYS A 313 27.20 21.83 5.08
CA CYS A 313 28.30 22.00 4.14
C CYS A 313 29.54 21.14 4.46
N ASP A 314 30.24 20.61 3.44
CA ASP A 314 31.54 21.19 3.02
C ASP A 314 32.20 20.45 1.84
N ASP A 315 32.85 21.26 1.01
CA ASP A 315 33.78 20.92 -0.07
C ASP A 315 34.84 19.88 0.36
N SER A 316 35.03 18.81 -0.43
CA SER A 316 36.38 18.47 -0.90
C SER A 316 36.40 17.35 -1.95
N SER A 317 37.17 17.64 -2.99
CA SER A 317 37.63 16.78 -4.07
C SER A 317 38.21 15.43 -3.62
N SER A 318 37.90 14.35 -4.34
CA SER A 318 38.73 13.15 -4.40
C SER A 318 38.46 12.37 -5.69
N THR A 319 39.54 11.91 -6.31
CA THR A 319 39.64 11.48 -7.71
C THR A 319 40.06 10.00 -7.80
N TYR A 320 39.55 9.31 -8.84
CA TYR A 320 40.04 8.06 -9.49
C TYR A 320 39.76 6.68 -8.81
N PRO A 321 39.88 5.52 -9.52
CA PRO A 321 40.22 5.29 -10.95
C PRO A 321 39.29 4.33 -11.75
N LEU A 322 39.31 4.50 -13.07
CA LEU A 322 39.02 3.49 -14.09
C LEU A 322 40.02 2.33 -13.99
N HIS A 323 39.57 1.06 -14.06
CA HIS A 323 40.18 -0.05 -14.83
C HIS A 323 39.61 -1.42 -14.38
N LEU A 324 39.00 -2.17 -15.31
CA LEU A 324 39.45 -3.50 -15.79
C LEU A 324 38.32 -4.19 -16.59
N LEU A 325 38.45 -4.16 -17.92
CA LEU A 325 37.71 -5.02 -18.85
C LEU A 325 38.25 -6.46 -18.79
N PRO A 326 37.41 -7.51 -18.86
CA PRO A 326 37.79 -8.83 -19.35
C PRO A 326 37.38 -9.04 -20.84
N PRO A 327 37.98 -10.03 -21.54
CA PRO A 327 38.11 -10.09 -23.00
C PRO A 327 36.86 -10.63 -23.73
N PRO A 328 36.78 -10.51 -25.08
CA PRO A 328 35.57 -10.84 -25.83
C PRO A 328 35.32 -12.34 -25.86
N ILE A 329 34.05 -12.73 -25.68
CA ILE A 329 33.60 -14.09 -25.97
C ILE A 329 33.39 -14.19 -27.48
N HIS A 330 34.12 -15.10 -28.10
CA HIS A 330 34.02 -15.42 -29.51
C HIS A 330 32.72 -16.17 -29.83
N SER A 331 31.98 -15.60 -30.79
CA SER A 331 31.01 -16.16 -31.75
C SER A 331 30.01 -17.22 -31.30
#